data_AF-A0A3D5I495-F1
#
_entry.id   AF-A0A3D5I495-F1
#
_cell.length_a   1.000
_cell.length_b   1.000
_cell.length_c   1.000
_cell.angle_alpha   90.00
_cell.angle_beta   90.00
_cell.angle_gamma   90.00
#
_symmetry.space_group_name_H-M   'P 1'
#
loop_
_entity.id
_entity.type
_entity.pdbx_description
1 polymer ?
#
loop_
_entity_poly.entity_id
_entity_poly.type
_entity_poly.pdbx_seq_one_letter_code
_entity_poly.pdbx_strand_id
1 'polypeptide(L)' 'MSMLPLLKIVPANTAIPFLRFRMAGLVFSVILVLGSIGSFLGMGLNTGIDFRGGFLIEVRAKDGVADINGLRTTLSQLDL' A
#
# COMPACT_ATOMS: atom_id res chain seq x y z
N MET A 1 16.03 23.56 -39.54
CA MET A 1 15.54 22.80 -38.37
C MET A 1 14.08 23.15 -38.17
N SER A 2 13.14 22.42 -38.78
CA SER A 2 11.70 22.70 -38.61
C SER A 2 11.23 22.11 -37.28
N MET A 3 10.78 22.98 -36.37
CA MET A 3 10.16 22.59 -35.11
C MET A 3 8.88 21.77 -35.39
N LEU A 4 8.77 20.59 -34.77
CA LEU A 4 7.57 19.77 -34.85
C LEU A 4 6.38 20.52 -34.20
N PRO A 5 5.17 20.49 -34.78
CA PRO A 5 4.00 21.16 -34.20
C PRO A 5 3.65 20.55 -32.85
N LEU A 6 3.40 21.41 -31.85
CA LEU A 6 2.94 20.98 -30.53
C LEU A 6 1.59 20.26 -30.68
N LEU A 7 1.54 18.97 -30.34
CA LEU A 7 0.30 18.20 -30.36
C LEU A 7 -0.63 18.70 -29.26
N LYS A 8 -1.73 19.34 -29.64
CA LYS A 8 -2.72 19.89 -28.70
C LYS A 8 -3.81 18.85 -28.41
N ILE A 9 -3.55 17.97 -27.44
CA ILE A 9 -4.43 16.85 -27.08
C ILE A 9 -5.71 17.31 -26.35
N VAL A 10 -5.65 18.45 -25.65
CA VAL A 10 -6.78 18.99 -24.88
C VAL A 10 -7.29 20.28 -25.53
N PRO A 11 -8.60 20.41 -25.80
CA PRO A 11 -9.18 21.64 -26.34
C PRO A 11 -8.88 22.86 -25.46
N ALA A 12 -8.66 24.02 -26.10
CA ALA A 12 -8.35 25.28 -25.40
C ALA A 12 -9.43 25.69 -24.37
N ASN A 13 -10.68 25.30 -24.64
CA ASN A 13 -11.86 25.68 -23.86
C ASN A 13 -12.43 24.49 -23.07
N THR A 14 -11.57 23.58 -22.61
CA THR A 14 -12.01 22.42 -21.82
C THR A 14 -12.54 22.88 -20.46
N ALA A 15 -13.86 22.81 -20.26
CA ALA A 15 -14.53 23.17 -19.02
C ALA A 15 -15.14 21.92 -18.37
N ILE A 16 -14.34 21.19 -17.59
CA ILE A 16 -14.83 20.03 -16.83
C ILE A 16 -15.19 20.52 -15.40
N PRO A 17 -16.46 20.43 -14.99
CA PRO A 17 -16.86 20.83 -13.63
C PRO A 17 -16.52 19.72 -12.63
N PHE A 18 -15.25 19.63 -12.24
CA PHE A 18 -14.73 18.66 -11.27
C PHE A 18 -15.41 18.79 -9.90
N LEU A 19 -15.75 20.03 -9.51
CA LEU A 19 -16.37 20.31 -8.22
C LEU A 19 -17.82 19.83 -8.10
N ARG A 20 -18.44 19.36 -9.20
CA ARG A 20 -19.82 18.86 -9.16
C ARG A 20 -19.98 17.68 -8.18
N PHE A 21 -18.91 16.91 -7.94
CA PHE A 21 -18.91 15.74 -7.07
C PHE A 21 -18.18 15.97 -5.74
N ARG A 22 -17.87 17.23 -5.40
CA ARG A 22 -17.06 17.56 -4.21
C ARG A 22 -17.63 16.93 -2.92
N MET A 23 -18.95 16.92 -2.76
CA MET A 23 -19.58 16.38 -1.55
C MET A 23 -19.49 14.85 -1.48
N ALA A 24 -19.72 14.15 -2.59
CA ALA A 24 -19.55 12.70 -2.64
C ALA A 24 -18.09 12.30 -2.35
N GLY A 25 -17.13 13.02 -2.94
CA GLY A 25 -15.70 12.83 -2.67
C GLY A 25 -15.34 13.11 -1.20
N LEU A 26 -15.88 14.19 -0.61
CA LEU A 26 -15.64 14.52 0.80
C LEU A 26 -16.21 13.45 1.74
N VAL A 27 -17.44 13.00 1.53
CA VAL A 27 -18.06 11.94 2.34
C VAL A 27 -17.26 10.64 2.24
N PHE A 28 -16.88 10.24 1.02
CA PHE A 28 -16.04 9.06 0.82
C PHE A 28 -14.70 9.17 1.54
N SER A 29 -14.03 10.32 1.45
CA SER A 29 -12.78 10.57 2.18
C SER A 29 -12.96 10.50 3.70
N VAL A 30 -14.03 11.08 4.25
CA VAL A 30 -14.33 11.00 5.69
C VAL A 30 -14.52 9.55 6.12
N ILE A 31 -15.26 8.75 5.35
CA ILE A 31 -15.46 7.33 5.62
C ILE A 31 -14.12 6.60 5.64
N LEU A 32 -13.23 6.83 4.66
CA LEU A 32 -11.92 6.20 4.61
C LEU A 32 -11.03 6.60 5.79
N VAL A 33 -11.05 7.88 6.19
CA VAL A 33 -10.29 8.37 7.35
C VAL A 33 -10.80 7.70 8.63
N LEU A 34 -12.11 7.69 8.86
CA LEU A 34 -12.70 7.03 10.03
C LEU A 34 -12.44 5.52 10.01
N GLY A 35 -12.53 4.87 8.86
CA GLY A 35 -12.20 3.46 8.67
C GLY A 35 -10.73 3.16 8.99
N SER A 36 -9.80 4.03 8.60
CA SER A 36 -8.38 3.93 8.95
C SER A 36 -8.16 4.03 10.46
N ILE A 37 -8.74 5.05 11.11
CA ILE A 37 -8.65 5.22 12.57
C ILE A 37 -9.27 4.02 13.29
N GLY A 38 -10.46 3.58 12.85
CA GLY A 38 -11.13 2.41 13.41
C GLY A 38 -10.33 1.12 13.25
N SER A 39 -9.69 0.92 12.11
CA SER A 39 -8.82 -0.24 11.86
C SER A 39 -7.58 -0.20 12.76
N PHE A 40 -6.96 0.97 12.89
CA PHE A 40 -5.81 1.17 13.78
C PHE A 40 -6.15 0.84 15.23
N LEU A 41 -7.30 1.30 15.74
CA LEU A 41 -7.72 1.08 17.13
C LEU A 41 -8.25 -0.35 17.37
N GLY A 42 -8.97 -0.93 16.41
CA GLY A 42 -9.64 -2.23 16.56
C GLY A 42 -8.78 -3.44 16.19
N MET A 43 -8.00 -3.35 15.12
CA MET A 43 -7.12 -4.44 14.65
C MET A 43 -5.69 -4.27 15.18
N GLY A 44 -5.30 -3.05 15.56
CA GLY A 44 -3.94 -2.73 15.95
C GLY A 44 -3.00 -2.69 14.74
N LEU A 45 -1.70 -2.62 15.04
CA LEU A 45 -0.64 -2.68 14.04
C LEU A 45 0.13 -3.99 14.13
N ASN A 46 0.57 -4.50 12.98
CA ASN A 46 1.62 -5.51 12.92
C ASN A 46 2.99 -4.85 13.18
N THR A 47 3.27 -4.56 14.46
CA THR A 47 4.48 -3.85 14.89
C THR A 47 5.72 -4.76 14.85
N GLY A 48 6.85 -4.21 14.41
CA GLY A 48 8.13 -4.93 14.35
C GLY A 48 8.83 -5.11 15.70
N ILE A 49 10.05 -5.66 15.63
CA ILE A 49 10.89 -6.01 16.78
C ILE A 49 11.24 -4.80 17.67
N ASP A 50 11.29 -3.59 17.11
CA ASP A 50 11.58 -2.37 17.88
C ASP A 50 10.51 -2.05 18.93
N PHE A 51 9.28 -2.57 18.75
CA PHE A 51 8.15 -2.31 19.65
C PHE A 51 7.77 -3.52 20.53
N ARG A 52 7.94 -4.74 20.02
CA ARG A 52 7.56 -5.98 20.74
C ARG A 52 8.74 -6.80 21.24
N GLY A 53 9.96 -6.48 20.82
CA GLY A 53 11.12 -7.35 20.97
C GLY A 53 11.04 -8.57 20.04
N GLY A 54 12.13 -9.33 19.95
CA GLY A 54 12.21 -10.57 19.17
C GLY A 54 13.34 -10.56 18.14
N PHE A 55 13.31 -11.54 17.24
CA PHE A 55 14.35 -11.76 16.23
C PHE A 55 13.82 -11.52 14.82
N LEU A 56 14.65 -10.93 13.96
CA LEU A 56 14.40 -10.82 12.52
C LEU A 56 15.38 -11.74 11.80
N ILE A 57 14.84 -12.70 11.05
CA ILE A 57 15.61 -13.66 10.26
C ILE A 57 15.32 -13.40 8.78
N GLU A 58 16.34 -12.97 8.03
CA GLU A 58 16.25 -12.81 6.58
C GLU A 58 16.87 -14.02 5.90
N VAL A 59 16.10 -14.67 5.02
CA VAL A 59 16.52 -15.86 4.28
C VAL A 59 16.30 -15.64 2.79
N ARG A 60 17.27 -16.03 1.97
CA ARG A 60 17.19 -15.97 0.51
C ARG A 60 17.36 -17.36 -0.07
N ALA A 61 16.47 -17.76 -0.98
CA ALA A 61 16.66 -18.96 -1.77
C ALA A 61 17.88 -18.78 -2.67
N LYS A 62 18.80 -19.75 -2.63
CA LYS A 62 20.00 -19.73 -3.47
C LYS A 62 19.66 -20.00 -4.93
N ASP A 63 18.71 -20.90 -5.17
CA ASP A 63 18.19 -21.26 -6.48
C ASP A 63 16.70 -21.64 -6.37
N GLY A 64 15.94 -21.43 -7.44
CA GLY A 64 14.54 -21.88 -7.55
C GLY A 64 13.53 -21.13 -6.66
N VAL A 65 12.33 -21.71 -6.52
CA VAL A 65 11.25 -21.18 -5.69
C VAL A 65 11.44 -21.66 -4.25
N ALA A 66 11.43 -20.74 -3.28
CA ALA A 66 11.55 -21.07 -1.87
C ALA A 66 10.34 -21.87 -1.35
N ASP A 67 10.59 -22.98 -0.64
CA ASP A 67 9.54 -23.69 0.10
C ASP A 67 9.24 -23.00 1.44
N ILE A 68 8.21 -22.15 1.43
CA ILE A 68 7.78 -21.41 2.61
C ILE A 68 7.19 -22.33 3.69
N ASN A 69 6.56 -23.45 3.31
CA ASN A 69 5.93 -24.36 4.28
C ASN A 69 6.99 -25.16 5.05
N GLY A 70 8.00 -25.67 4.34
CA GLY A 70 9.15 -26.33 4.95
C GLY A 70 9.94 -25.39 5.87
N LEU A 71 10.14 -24.14 5.46
CA LEU A 71 10.76 -23.11 6.31
C LEU A 71 9.97 -22.85 7.59
N ARG A 72 8.64 -22.68 7.52
CA ARG A 72 7.78 -22.50 8.71
C ARG A 72 7.85 -23.69 9.65
N THR A 73 7.81 -24.91 9.11
CA THR A 73 7.89 -26.15 9.90
C THR A 73 9.22 -26.23 10.64
N THR A 74 10.33 -25.96 9.96
CA THR A 74 11.66 -25.98 10.57
C THR A 74 11.81 -24.91 11.65
N LEU A 75 11.37 -23.68 11.36
CA LEU A 75 11.43 -22.56 12.32
C LEU A 75 10.57 -22.81 13.56
N SER A 76 9.44 -23.52 13.44
CA SER A 76 8.59 -23.85 14.58
C SER A 76 9.22 -24.84 15.57
N GLN A 77 10.29 -25.55 15.18
CA GLN A 77 11.00 -26.51 16.03
C GLN A 77 12.12 -25.88 16.86
N LEU A 78 12.49 -24.62 16.60
CA LEU A 78 13.67 -23.99 17.18
C LEU A 78 13.50 -23.52 18.64
N ASP A 79 12.31 -23.62 19.24
CA ASP A 79 11.99 -23.22 20.64
C ASP A 79 12.60 -21.85 21.04
N LEU A 80 12.47 -20.89 20.13
CA LEU A 80 12.88 -19.48 20.25
C LEU A 80 11.67 -18.59 20.57
#